data_AF-A0A533Z1A4-F1
#
_entry.id   AF-A0A533Z1A4-F1
#
_cell.length_a   1.000
_cell.length_b   1.000
_cell.length_c   1.000
_cell.angle_alpha   90.00
_cell.angle_beta   90.00
_cell.angle_gamma   90.00
#
_symmetry.space_group_name_H-M   'P 1'
#
loop_
_entity.id
_entity.type
_entity.pdbx_description
1 polymer ?
#
loop_
_entity_poly.entity_id
_entity_poly.type
_entity_poly.pdbx_seq_one_letter_code
_entity_poly.pdbx_strand_id
1 'polypeptide(L)'
;MGEVDTSPEVAAKAVEDLTSMAVDSEKGERLYKAALIRSDKGSTYRMLAKSLASGKLDIVHYACDLDADGNPTTKWRITRILAVAPERFDNEIEFIKKSLKGNGEEAEGVRVHDMTGLTDVTAQGQSLEAWSKKMASEIHNKP
;
A
#
# COMPACT_ATOMS: atom_id res chain seq x y z
N MET A 1 12.91 -3.36 49.44
CA MET A 1 12.84 -4.24 48.26
C MET A 1 11.62 -3.80 47.46
N GLY A 2 11.84 -3.35 46.25
CA GLY A 2 10.81 -2.84 45.35
C GLY A 2 11.52 -2.57 44.04
N GLU A 3 11.89 -3.64 43.34
CA GLU A 3 12.39 -3.56 41.97
C GLU A 3 11.27 -2.97 41.12
N VAL A 4 11.46 -1.73 40.70
CA VAL A 4 10.72 -1.11 39.61
C VAL A 4 11.15 -1.83 38.35
N ASP A 5 10.25 -2.63 37.81
CA ASP A 5 10.39 -3.29 36.51
C ASP A 5 10.36 -2.20 35.43
N THR A 6 11.51 -1.54 35.22
CA THR A 6 11.73 -0.66 34.07
C THR A 6 12.08 -1.54 32.87
N SER A 7 11.13 -2.35 32.43
CA SER A 7 11.17 -2.89 31.08
C SER A 7 11.11 -1.70 30.11
N PRO A 8 12.12 -1.48 29.25
CA PRO A 8 12.07 -0.42 28.27
C PRO A 8 10.90 -0.73 27.35
N GLU A 9 9.90 0.16 27.33
CA GLU A 9 8.87 0.22 26.30
C GLU A 9 9.63 0.26 24.97
N VAL A 10 9.69 -0.88 24.28
CA VAL A 10 10.34 -0.98 22.98
C VAL A 10 9.48 -0.14 22.07
N ALA A 11 9.87 1.13 21.87
CA ALA A 11 9.25 2.02 20.91
C ALA A 11 9.13 1.22 19.59
N ALA A 12 7.90 0.88 19.22
CA ALA A 12 7.63 0.09 18.04
C ALA A 12 8.29 0.81 16.86
N LYS A 13 9.33 0.20 16.28
CA LYS A 13 9.99 0.76 15.11
C LYS A 13 8.92 1.00 14.06
N ALA A 14 8.76 2.25 13.63
CA ALA A 14 7.84 2.61 12.56
C ALA A 14 8.09 1.67 11.37
N VAL A 15 7.05 0.95 10.94
CA VAL A 15 7.16 0.04 9.81
C VAL A 15 7.28 0.90 8.55
N GLU A 16 8.42 0.80 7.88
CA GLU A 16 8.63 1.48 6.60
C GLU A 16 7.53 1.06 5.61
N ASP A 17 6.76 2.05 5.18
CA ASP A 17 5.72 1.91 4.17
C ASP A 17 6.38 1.72 2.80
N LEU A 18 6.36 0.49 2.29
CA LEU A 18 6.98 0.18 0.99
C LEU A 18 6.21 0.76 -0.20
N THR A 19 5.02 1.32 0.02
CA THR A 19 4.30 2.17 -0.95
C THR A 19 4.79 3.61 -0.96
N SER A 20 5.87 3.95 -0.27
CA SER A 20 6.62 5.22 -0.45
C SER A 20 7.71 5.09 -1.52
N MET A 21 7.38 4.50 -2.68
CA MET A 21 8.36 4.28 -3.75
C MET A 21 9.04 5.61 -4.14
N ALA A 22 10.38 5.60 -4.24
CA ALA A 22 11.11 6.74 -4.78
C ALA A 22 10.73 6.93 -6.25
N VAL A 23 10.27 8.14 -6.58
CA VAL A 23 9.90 8.56 -7.94
C VAL A 23 10.86 9.65 -8.37
N ASP A 24 11.64 9.36 -9.40
CA ASP A 24 12.60 10.27 -10.00
C ASP A 24 12.02 10.90 -11.28
N SER A 25 11.49 12.12 -11.15
CA SER A 25 10.91 12.84 -12.28
C SER A 25 11.93 13.16 -13.38
N GLU A 26 13.23 13.30 -13.04
CA GLU A 26 14.28 13.57 -14.03
C GLU A 26 14.54 12.35 -14.91
N LYS A 27 14.31 11.14 -14.38
CA LYS A 27 14.33 9.88 -15.13
C LYS A 27 13.00 9.57 -15.83
N GLY A 28 12.05 10.50 -15.82
CA GLY A 28 10.72 10.33 -16.40
C GLY A 28 9.83 9.35 -15.62
N GLU A 29 10.15 9.10 -14.34
CA GLU A 29 9.28 8.29 -13.48
C GLU A 29 8.09 9.11 -12.97
N ARG A 30 6.95 8.45 -12.83
CA ARG A 30 5.72 9.04 -12.26
C ARG A 30 4.97 8.03 -11.44
N LEU A 31 4.19 8.48 -10.47
CA LEU A 31 3.21 7.59 -9.84
C LEU A 31 2.14 7.22 -10.87
N TYR A 32 1.70 5.96 -10.84
CA TYR A 32 0.72 5.42 -11.78
C TYR A 32 -0.62 5.20 -11.08
N LYS A 33 -0.71 4.15 -10.28
CA LYS A 33 -1.92 3.78 -9.53
C LYS A 33 -1.54 3.21 -8.17
N ALA A 34 -2.40 3.40 -7.19
CA ALA A 34 -2.35 2.70 -5.91
C ALA A 34 -3.60 1.83 -5.73
N ALA A 35 -3.49 0.76 -4.95
CA ALA A 35 -4.64 -0.05 -4.57
C ALA A 35 -4.57 -0.44 -3.10
N LEU A 36 -5.75 -0.52 -2.48
CA LEU A 36 -5.98 -1.05 -1.15
C LEU A 36 -7.04 -2.13 -1.23
N ILE A 37 -6.73 -3.32 -0.71
CA ILE A 37 -7.61 -4.48 -0.69
C ILE A 37 -7.76 -4.92 0.76
N ARG A 38 -8.98 -4.94 1.26
CA ARG A 38 -9.27 -5.38 2.64
C ARG A 38 -9.91 -6.76 2.60
N SER A 39 -9.48 -7.65 3.49
CA SER A 39 -10.17 -8.90 3.74
C SER A 39 -11.25 -8.79 4.80
N ASP A 40 -12.19 -9.71 4.76
CA ASP A 40 -13.25 -9.93 5.76
C ASP A 40 -12.69 -10.27 7.16
N LYS A 41 -11.43 -10.70 7.24
CA LYS A 41 -10.73 -11.01 8.50
C LYS A 41 -9.79 -9.89 8.97
N GLY A 42 -9.80 -8.74 8.30
CA GLY A 42 -9.05 -7.55 8.73
C GLY A 42 -7.67 -7.38 8.11
N SER A 43 -7.16 -8.37 7.34
CA SER A 43 -5.91 -8.22 6.59
C SER A 43 -6.07 -7.09 5.55
N THR A 44 -5.10 -6.18 5.48
CA THR A 44 -5.07 -5.16 4.42
C THR A 44 -3.88 -5.37 3.51
N TYR A 45 -4.10 -5.29 2.20
CA TYR A 45 -3.04 -5.27 1.21
C TYR A 45 -2.94 -3.88 0.61
N ARG A 46 -1.72 -3.33 0.63
CA ARG A 46 -1.40 -2.08 -0.06
C ARG A 46 -0.54 -2.37 -1.26
N MET A 47 -0.83 -1.67 -2.34
CA MET A 47 -0.13 -1.79 -3.62
C MET A 47 0.10 -0.41 -4.20
N LEU A 48 1.29 -0.18 -4.74
CA LEU A 48 1.62 1.02 -5.49
C LEU A 48 2.37 0.64 -6.77
N ALA A 49 2.07 1.37 -7.84
CA ALA A 49 2.84 1.32 -9.06
C ALA A 49 3.37 2.70 -9.43
N LYS A 50 4.59 2.73 -9.95
CA LYS A 50 5.14 3.86 -10.69
C LYS A 50 5.34 3.48 -12.15
N SER A 51 5.11 4.42 -13.06
CA SER A 51 5.48 4.29 -14.46
C SER A 51 6.91 4.76 -14.68
N LEU A 52 7.65 4.04 -15.52
CA LEU A 52 8.98 4.38 -16.00
C LEU A 52 8.88 5.17 -17.31
N ALA A 53 9.97 5.82 -17.73
CA ALA A 53 10.05 6.48 -19.04
C ALA A 53 9.75 5.55 -20.22
N SER A 54 9.95 4.24 -20.05
CA SER A 54 9.61 3.22 -21.05
C SER A 54 8.11 2.91 -21.17
N GLY A 55 7.26 3.50 -20.32
CA GLY A 55 5.83 3.18 -20.21
C GLY A 55 5.52 1.92 -19.41
N LYS A 56 6.55 1.17 -18.99
CA LYS A 56 6.43 0.02 -18.10
C LYS A 56 6.19 0.46 -16.65
N LEU A 57 5.71 -0.46 -15.83
CA LEU A 57 5.48 -0.25 -14.41
C LEU A 57 6.51 -0.97 -13.54
N ASP A 58 6.93 -0.30 -12.47
CA ASP A 58 7.42 -0.97 -11.28
C ASP A 58 6.28 -1.03 -10.27
N ILE A 59 6.03 -2.21 -9.71
CA ILE A 59 4.93 -2.50 -8.80
C ILE A 59 5.49 -3.02 -7.49
N VAL A 60 4.95 -2.54 -6.38
CA VAL A 60 5.15 -3.11 -5.05
C VAL A 60 3.80 -3.38 -4.41
N HIS A 61 3.67 -4.51 -3.73
CA HIS A 61 2.56 -4.74 -2.82
C HIS A 61 2.99 -5.54 -1.60
N TYR A 62 2.27 -5.36 -0.50
CA TYR A 62 2.47 -6.08 0.74
C TYR A 62 1.17 -6.14 1.53
N ALA A 63 1.07 -7.11 2.44
CA ALA A 63 0.01 -7.18 3.41
C ALA A 63 0.45 -6.53 4.72
N CYS A 64 -0.47 -5.88 5.42
CA CYS A 64 -0.24 -5.13 6.65
C CYS A 64 -1.52 -5.00 7.47
N ASP A 65 -1.34 -4.72 8.76
CA ASP A 65 -2.34 -4.09 9.61
C ASP A 65 -2.14 -2.57 9.56
N LEU A 66 -3.20 -1.80 9.81
CA LEU A 66 -3.17 -0.34 9.82
C LEU A 66 -3.45 0.20 11.23
N ASP A 67 -2.73 1.24 11.65
CA ASP A 67 -3.09 2.04 12.82
C ASP A 67 -4.28 2.97 12.51
N ALA A 68 -4.76 3.71 13.53
CA ALA A 68 -5.85 4.67 13.45
C ALA A 68 -5.66 5.74 12.35
N ASP A 69 -4.41 6.07 12.05
CA ASP A 69 -4.03 7.08 11.06
C ASP A 69 -3.82 6.49 9.65
N GLY A 70 -3.90 5.16 9.52
CA GLY A 70 -3.72 4.45 8.25
C GLY A 70 -2.30 4.06 7.91
N ASN A 71 -1.39 4.20 8.86
CA ASN A 71 -0.02 3.79 8.65
C ASN A 71 0.09 2.28 8.90
N PRO A 72 0.91 1.57 8.11
CA PRO A 72 1.17 0.17 8.34
C PRO A 72 1.85 -0.02 9.70
N THR A 73 1.32 -0.91 10.54
CA THR A 73 1.91 -1.29 11.84
C THR A 73 2.66 -2.63 11.77
N THR A 74 2.39 -3.41 10.73
CA THR A 74 3.00 -4.70 10.42
C THR A 74 3.22 -4.81 8.91
N LYS A 75 4.09 -5.70 8.45
CA LYS A 75 4.22 -6.01 7.02
C LYS A 75 4.60 -7.47 6.76
N TRP A 76 3.92 -8.10 5.81
CA TRP A 76 4.23 -9.45 5.32
C TRP A 76 3.90 -9.59 3.84
N ARG A 77 4.30 -10.72 3.21
CA ARG A 77 4.03 -11.03 1.79
C ARG A 77 4.46 -9.92 0.82
N ILE A 78 5.61 -9.30 1.10
CA ILE A 78 6.18 -8.22 0.29
C ILE A 78 6.58 -8.76 -1.08
N THR A 79 6.08 -8.13 -2.12
CA THR A 79 6.40 -8.46 -3.51
C THR A 79 6.78 -7.19 -4.26
N ARG A 80 7.86 -7.26 -5.04
CA ARG A 80 8.31 -6.19 -5.94
C ARG A 80 8.47 -6.78 -7.34
N ILE A 81 7.88 -6.14 -8.33
CA ILE A 81 7.88 -6.58 -9.72
C ILE A 81 8.30 -5.39 -10.59
N LEU A 82 9.37 -5.55 -11.36
CA LEU A 82 9.99 -4.44 -12.08
C LEU A 82 9.74 -4.52 -13.58
N ALA A 83 9.61 -3.36 -14.22
CA ALA A 83 9.53 -3.18 -15.67
C ALA A 83 8.52 -4.12 -16.37
N VAL A 84 7.29 -4.16 -15.86
CA VAL A 84 6.16 -4.94 -16.41
C VAL A 84 5.19 -4.10 -17.23
N ALA A 85 4.35 -4.73 -18.03
CA ALA A 85 3.31 -4.05 -18.79
C ALA A 85 2.20 -3.51 -17.85
N PRO A 86 1.49 -2.42 -18.20
CA PRO A 86 0.49 -1.79 -17.34
C PRO A 86 -0.62 -2.73 -16.86
N GLU A 87 -1.03 -3.69 -17.69
CA GLU A 87 -2.06 -4.68 -17.36
C GLU A 87 -1.64 -5.57 -16.18
N ARG A 88 -0.34 -5.63 -15.86
CA ARG A 88 0.15 -6.37 -14.70
C ARG A 88 -0.41 -5.79 -13.39
N PHE A 89 -0.76 -4.52 -13.34
CA PHE A 89 -1.36 -3.91 -12.15
C PHE A 89 -2.67 -4.60 -11.76
N ASP A 90 -3.62 -4.71 -12.68
CA ASP A 90 -4.91 -5.34 -12.42
C ASP A 90 -4.78 -6.85 -12.19
N ASN A 91 -3.82 -7.49 -12.87
CA ASN A 91 -3.50 -8.91 -12.65
C ASN A 91 -3.01 -9.19 -11.21
N GLU A 92 -2.22 -8.29 -10.61
CA GLU A 92 -1.79 -8.44 -9.22
C GLU A 92 -2.94 -8.26 -8.22
N ILE A 93 -3.90 -7.37 -8.50
CA ILE A 93 -5.13 -7.25 -7.69
C ILE A 93 -5.89 -8.59 -7.70
N GLU A 94 -6.08 -9.18 -8.88
CA GLU A 94 -6.75 -10.47 -9.01
C GLU A 94 -5.95 -11.63 -8.37
N PHE A 95 -4.62 -11.58 -8.44
CA PHE A 95 -3.76 -12.52 -7.74
C PHE A 95 -3.94 -12.43 -6.21
N ILE A 96 -3.97 -11.21 -5.66
CA ILE A 96 -4.20 -10.99 -4.22
C ILE A 96 -5.58 -11.52 -3.81
N LYS A 97 -6.65 -11.24 -4.57
CA LYS A 97 -7.99 -11.80 -4.31
C LYS A 97 -7.99 -13.33 -4.28
N LYS A 98 -7.32 -13.96 -5.24
CA LYS A 98 -7.18 -15.43 -5.29
C LYS A 98 -6.39 -15.96 -4.09
N SER A 99 -5.34 -15.25 -3.69
CA SER A 99 -4.54 -15.60 -2.52
C SER A 99 -5.35 -15.53 -1.23
N LEU A 100 -6.15 -14.47 -1.04
CA LEU A 100 -7.09 -14.35 0.08
C LEU A 100 -8.06 -15.53 0.11
N LYS A 101 -8.70 -15.83 -1.02
CA LYS A 101 -9.63 -16.97 -1.14
C LYS A 101 -8.96 -18.30 -0.79
N GLY A 102 -7.71 -18.50 -1.21
CA GLY A 102 -6.93 -19.69 -0.87
C GLY A 102 -6.61 -19.83 0.62
N ASN A 103 -6.60 -18.73 1.37
CA ASN A 103 -6.43 -18.71 2.83
C ASN A 103 -7.78 -18.74 3.59
N GLY A 104 -8.90 -18.90 2.88
CA GLY A 104 -10.24 -18.86 3.46
C GLY A 104 -10.66 -17.46 3.92
N GLU A 105 -10.13 -16.41 3.30
CA GLU A 105 -10.53 -15.01 3.44
C GLU A 105 -11.21 -14.53 2.15
N GLU A 106 -12.09 -13.54 2.26
CA GLU A 106 -12.71 -12.87 1.10
C GLU A 106 -12.33 -11.40 1.05
N ALA A 107 -12.13 -10.86 -0.16
CA ALA A 107 -11.91 -9.44 -0.33
C ALA A 107 -13.23 -8.69 -0.21
N GLU A 108 -13.42 -7.90 0.86
CA GLU A 108 -14.61 -7.08 1.07
C GLU A 108 -14.67 -5.84 0.16
N GLY A 109 -13.55 -5.52 -0.48
CA GLY A 109 -13.48 -4.40 -1.40
C GLY A 109 -12.07 -4.18 -1.94
N VAL A 110 -12.03 -3.64 -3.15
CA VAL A 110 -10.83 -3.07 -3.75
C VAL A 110 -11.07 -1.58 -3.96
N ARG A 111 -10.14 -0.77 -3.50
CA ARG A 111 -10.10 0.67 -3.75
C ARG A 111 -8.87 0.95 -4.59
N VAL A 112 -9.07 1.49 -5.79
CA VAL A 112 -8.00 1.89 -6.70
C VAL A 112 -7.96 3.41 -6.77
N HIS A 113 -6.76 3.96 -6.69
CA HIS A 113 -6.48 5.38 -6.89
C HIS A 113 -5.67 5.57 -8.16
N ASP A 114 -6.27 6.21 -9.17
CA ASP A 114 -5.62 6.50 -10.43
C ASP A 114 -5.03 7.91 -10.42
N MET A 115 -3.70 7.99 -10.59
CA MET A 115 -2.94 9.23 -10.55
C MET A 115 -2.43 9.64 -11.95
N THR A 116 -2.79 8.90 -12.99
CA THR A 116 -2.33 9.15 -14.36
C THR A 116 -2.90 10.44 -14.96
N GLY A 117 -4.00 10.95 -14.41
CA GLY A 117 -4.59 12.23 -14.80
C GLY A 117 -3.94 13.47 -14.17
N LEU A 118 -2.95 13.29 -13.28
CA LEU A 118 -2.26 14.40 -12.61
C LEU A 118 -0.97 14.77 -13.35
N THR A 119 -0.66 16.07 -13.40
CA THR A 119 0.33 16.64 -14.32
C THR A 119 1.78 16.52 -13.86
N ASP A 120 2.03 16.44 -12.56
CA ASP A 120 3.38 16.39 -11.99
C ASP A 120 3.45 15.48 -10.74
N VAL A 121 4.68 15.07 -10.40
CA VAL A 121 4.94 14.10 -9.33
C VAL A 121 4.56 14.64 -7.94
N THR A 122 4.67 15.95 -7.72
CA THR A 122 4.28 16.57 -6.45
C THR A 122 2.77 16.46 -6.24
N ALA A 123 1.98 16.81 -7.25
CA ALA A 123 0.52 16.66 -7.22
C ALA A 123 0.10 15.20 -7.03
N GLN A 124 0.79 14.26 -7.70
CA GLN A 124 0.56 12.83 -7.51
C GLN A 124 0.84 12.38 -6.08
N GLY A 125 1.97 12.80 -5.49
CA GLY A 125 2.33 12.48 -4.11
C GLY A 125 1.31 12.99 -3.09
N GLN A 126 0.90 14.26 -3.21
CA GLN A 126 -0.14 14.85 -2.36
C GLN A 126 -1.48 14.12 -2.51
N SER A 127 -1.83 13.74 -3.74
CA SER A 127 -3.05 12.99 -4.01
C SER A 127 -3.01 11.59 -3.37
N LEU A 128 -1.88 10.89 -3.45
CA LEU A 128 -1.69 9.59 -2.81
C LEU A 128 -1.80 9.67 -1.29
N GLU A 129 -1.19 10.69 -0.68
CA GLU A 129 -1.24 10.91 0.77
C GLU A 129 -2.68 11.18 1.23
N ALA A 130 -3.39 12.10 0.57
CA ALA A 130 -4.77 12.44 0.87
C ALA A 130 -5.70 11.23 0.70
N TRP A 131 -5.52 10.46 -0.37
CA TRP A 131 -6.28 9.23 -0.60
C TRP A 131 -6.00 8.19 0.49
N SER A 132 -4.74 7.97 0.87
CA SER A 132 -4.36 7.00 1.90
C SER A 132 -5.00 7.32 3.24
N LYS A 133 -4.95 8.59 3.67
CA LYS A 133 -5.62 9.06 4.91
C LYS A 133 -7.13 8.85 4.86
N LYS A 134 -7.77 9.17 3.72
CA LYS A 134 -9.20 8.93 3.54
C LYS A 134 -9.56 7.44 3.66
N MET A 135 -8.81 6.56 3.02
CA MET A 135 -9.05 5.11 3.08
C MET A 135 -8.87 4.56 4.49
N ALA A 136 -7.87 5.04 5.24
CA ALA A 136 -7.67 4.68 6.63
C ALA A 136 -8.89 5.01 7.50
N SER A 137 -9.41 6.23 7.37
CA SER A 137 -10.62 6.64 8.09
C SER A 137 -11.84 5.80 7.69
N GLU A 138 -12.00 5.44 6.42
CA GLU A 138 -13.10 4.57 5.97
C GLU A 138 -12.99 3.14 6.53
N ILE A 139 -11.77 2.63 6.72
CA ILE A 139 -11.52 1.29 7.27
C ILE A 139 -11.89 1.23 8.75
N HIS A 140 -11.54 2.24 9.55
CA HIS A 140 -11.83 2.31 10.99
C HIS A 140 -13.28 2.65 11.32
N ASN A 141 -13.97 3.37 10.45
CA ASN A 141 -15.37 3.74 10.67
C ASN A 141 -16.38 2.68 10.19
N LYS A 142 -15.91 1.54 9.67
CA LYS A 142 -16.78 0.40 9.36
C LYS A 142 -17.11 -0.34 10.68
N PRO A 143 -18.39 -0.43 11.10
CA PRO A 143 -18.81 -1.06 12.35
C PRO A 143 -18.55 -2.58 12.37
#